data_AF-A0A1L9U925-F1
#
_entry.id   AF-A0A1L9U925-F1
#
_cell.length_a   1.000
_cell.length_b   1.000
_cell.length_c   1.000
_cell.angle_alpha   90.00
_cell.angle_beta   90.00
_cell.angle_gamma   90.00
#
_symmetry.space_group_name_H-M   'P 1'
#
loop_
_entity.id
_entity.type
_entity.pdbx_description
1 polymer ?
#
loop_
_entity_poly.entity_id
_entity_poly.type
_entity_poly.pdbx_seq_one_letter_code
_entity_poly.pdbx_strand_id
1 'polypeptide(L)'
;MYEANVLTTSPLIFGLSAQTLTFAFAAPLYCALQLTTSITSTSPTATNILIPKTILTTLPLIFTLSFILPSALMILPISSTITTDLKQLFIALWQPFPAYISILLTLFHTLFSPFISTSTTTQKNPNLSSLRFIYAFTFFHTLIPHLVTLTISLSTILAPAILSPEYRTALHPSIVFGIPTPWTSPVIQVNSVADGVHAFLRWDYLIGSVGMVVWAWRLYTNAVRKVSGGHTMGWCEWVSLVVRVALLGVVAGPVGAAVVLVWGRDEMVLGGGGEKGK
;
A
#
# COMPACT_ATOMS: atom_id res chain seq x y z
N MET A 1 26.70 4.41 -13.63
CA MET A 1 25.48 4.12 -14.41
C MET A 1 24.82 2.94 -13.71
N TYR A 2 23.96 3.21 -12.72
CA TYR A 2 23.29 2.16 -11.94
C TYR A 2 21.87 2.07 -12.44
N GLU A 3 21.60 1.15 -13.36
CA GLU A 3 20.23 0.86 -13.75
C GLU A 3 19.49 0.37 -12.51
N ALA A 4 18.48 1.14 -12.09
CA ALA A 4 17.47 0.61 -11.20
C ALA A 4 16.87 -0.61 -11.92
N ASN A 5 17.00 -1.80 -11.31
CA ASN A 5 16.47 -3.02 -11.89
C ASN A 5 14.97 -2.82 -12.16
N VAL A 6 14.60 -2.70 -13.45
CA VAL A 6 13.25 -2.37 -13.94
C VAL A 6 12.20 -3.29 -13.32
N LEU A 7 12.60 -4.54 -13.02
CA LEU A 7 11.77 -5.53 -12.37
C LEU A 7 11.30 -5.12 -10.97
N THR A 8 12.14 -4.38 -10.23
CA THR A 8 11.92 -3.98 -8.82
C THR A 8 11.46 -2.55 -8.65
N THR A 9 11.25 -1.83 -9.75
CA THR A 9 10.77 -0.44 -9.75
C THR A 9 9.54 -0.23 -10.62
N SER A 10 9.00 -1.29 -11.24
CA SER A 10 7.84 -1.21 -12.12
C SER A 10 6.54 -1.53 -11.37
N PRO A 11 5.65 -0.55 -11.16
CA PRO A 11 4.32 -0.78 -10.58
C PRO A 11 3.47 -1.72 -11.43
N LEU A 12 3.69 -1.75 -12.76
CA LEU A 12 3.02 -2.64 -13.70
C LEU A 12 3.32 -4.11 -13.38
N ILE A 13 4.60 -4.44 -13.23
CA ILE A 13 5.03 -5.83 -12.98
C ILE A 13 4.51 -6.29 -11.62
N PHE A 14 4.68 -5.46 -10.59
CA PHE A 14 4.17 -5.77 -9.26
C PHE A 14 2.65 -6.00 -9.29
N GLY A 15 1.89 -5.05 -9.84
CA GLY A 15 0.43 -5.12 -9.80
C GLY A 15 -0.14 -6.24 -10.65
N LEU A 16 0.38 -6.49 -11.86
CA LEU A 16 -0.07 -7.63 -12.68
C LEU A 16 0.31 -8.97 -12.06
N SER A 17 1.47 -9.06 -11.40
CA SER A 17 1.83 -10.26 -10.64
C SER A 17 0.87 -10.47 -9.47
N ALA A 18 0.48 -9.41 -8.76
CA ALA A 18 -0.49 -9.52 -7.66
C ALA A 18 -1.88 -9.98 -8.16
N GLN A 19 -2.32 -9.52 -9.33
CA GLN A 19 -3.60 -9.93 -9.91
C GLN A 19 -3.61 -11.40 -10.39
N THR A 20 -2.47 -11.89 -10.92
CA THR A 20 -2.39 -13.23 -11.50
C THR A 20 -1.91 -14.31 -10.53
N LEU A 21 -1.01 -13.95 -9.62
CA LEU A 21 -0.35 -14.86 -8.67
C LEU A 21 -0.76 -14.61 -7.23
N THR A 22 -1.69 -13.70 -6.94
CA THR A 22 -2.12 -13.25 -5.60
C THR A 22 -1.19 -12.24 -4.94
N PHE A 23 -1.74 -11.41 -4.05
CA PHE A 23 -0.97 -10.40 -3.32
C PHE A 23 0.00 -11.04 -2.31
N ALA A 24 -0.40 -12.15 -1.67
CA ALA A 24 0.42 -12.93 -0.75
C ALA A 24 1.68 -13.50 -1.40
N PHE A 25 1.66 -13.78 -2.71
CA PHE A 25 2.85 -14.22 -3.41
C PHE A 25 3.65 -13.03 -3.97
N ALA A 26 2.98 -12.13 -4.69
CA ALA A 26 3.65 -11.07 -5.43
C ALA A 26 4.33 -10.04 -4.51
N ALA A 27 3.69 -9.65 -3.40
CA ALA A 27 4.24 -8.61 -2.53
C ALA A 27 5.51 -9.04 -1.80
N PRO A 28 5.58 -10.21 -1.11
CA PRO A 28 6.81 -10.65 -0.49
C PRO A 28 7.94 -10.87 -1.50
N LEU A 29 7.64 -11.44 -2.67
CA LEU A 29 8.64 -11.67 -3.72
C LEU A 29 9.21 -10.34 -4.25
N TYR A 30 8.35 -9.40 -4.63
CA TYR A 30 8.77 -8.09 -5.11
C TYR A 30 9.58 -7.32 -4.05
N CYS A 31 9.11 -7.36 -2.81
CA CYS A 31 9.80 -6.77 -1.67
C CYS A 31 11.20 -7.37 -1.46
N ALA A 32 11.32 -8.70 -1.49
CA ALA A 32 12.59 -9.39 -1.34
C ALA A 32 13.57 -9.06 -2.48
N LEU A 33 13.08 -9.04 -3.73
CA LEU A 33 13.87 -8.62 -4.88
C LEU A 33 14.35 -7.18 -4.72
N GLN A 34 13.45 -6.25 -4.35
CA GLN A 34 13.83 -4.85 -4.16
C GLN A 34 14.86 -4.67 -3.04
N LEU A 35 14.73 -5.40 -1.91
CA LEU A 35 15.71 -5.34 -0.82
C LEU A 35 17.08 -5.86 -1.25
N THR A 36 17.14 -6.90 -2.09
CA THR A 36 18.38 -7.56 -2.48
C THR A 36 19.07 -6.91 -3.68
N THR A 37 18.32 -6.33 -4.62
CA THR A 37 18.89 -5.80 -5.87
C THR A 37 18.91 -4.28 -5.97
N SER A 38 18.13 -3.55 -5.16
CA SER A 38 18.03 -2.08 -5.31
C SER A 38 19.04 -1.34 -4.45
N ILE A 39 19.79 -0.41 -5.04
CA ILE A 39 20.67 0.51 -4.27
C ILE A 39 19.88 1.42 -3.32
N THR A 40 18.59 1.67 -3.63
CA THR A 40 17.71 2.47 -2.79
C THR A 40 17.36 1.77 -1.47
N SER A 41 17.53 0.43 -1.39
CA SER A 41 17.30 -0.32 -0.16
C SER A 41 18.48 -0.27 0.79
N THR A 42 19.71 -0.34 0.26
CA THR A 42 20.94 -0.44 1.06
C THR A 42 21.60 0.92 1.31
N SER A 43 21.55 1.82 0.32
CA SER A 43 22.24 3.10 0.32
C SER A 43 21.37 4.23 -0.24
N PRO A 44 20.21 4.55 0.39
CA PRO A 44 19.33 5.61 -0.10
C PRO A 44 20.01 6.99 -0.07
N THR A 45 19.88 7.76 -1.14
CA THR A 45 20.35 9.15 -1.27
C THR A 45 19.23 9.99 -1.87
N ALA A 46 19.26 11.31 -1.63
CA ALA A 46 18.25 12.20 -2.19
C ALA A 46 18.14 12.10 -3.72
N THR A 47 19.23 11.76 -4.40
CA THR A 47 19.28 11.57 -5.86
C THR A 47 18.68 10.25 -6.34
N ASN A 48 18.88 9.14 -5.62
CA ASN A 48 18.46 7.81 -6.10
C ASN A 48 17.01 7.44 -5.72
N ILE A 49 16.42 8.13 -4.75
CA ILE A 49 14.99 7.99 -4.40
C ILE A 49 14.12 9.11 -5.00
N LEU A 50 14.72 10.02 -5.77
CA LEU A 50 14.00 11.14 -6.36
C LEU A 50 12.97 10.64 -7.37
N ILE A 51 11.71 11.05 -7.18
CA ILE A 51 10.63 10.80 -8.13
C ILE A 51 10.37 12.08 -8.93
N PRO A 52 10.24 11.99 -10.27
CA PRO A 52 9.88 13.13 -11.12
C PRO A 52 8.60 13.83 -10.65
N LYS A 53 8.61 15.17 -10.66
CA LYS A 53 7.48 15.98 -10.19
C LYS A 53 6.19 15.67 -10.94
N THR A 54 6.27 15.51 -12.27
CA THR A 54 5.12 15.13 -13.12
C THR A 54 4.45 13.84 -12.65
N ILE A 55 5.24 12.85 -12.23
CA ILE A 55 4.68 11.59 -11.72
C ILE A 55 3.98 11.85 -10.38
N LEU A 56 4.63 12.58 -9.45
CA LEU A 56 4.06 12.88 -8.13
C LEU A 56 2.78 13.71 -8.20
N THR A 57 2.67 14.66 -9.14
CA THR A 57 1.47 15.51 -9.25
C THR A 57 0.31 14.81 -9.93
N THR A 58 0.59 13.86 -10.84
CA THR A 58 -0.45 13.23 -11.67
C THR A 58 -0.91 11.88 -11.11
N LEU A 59 -0.07 11.20 -10.31
CA LEU A 59 -0.39 9.90 -9.71
C LEU A 59 -1.74 9.85 -8.97
N PRO A 60 -2.14 10.81 -8.13
CA PRO A 60 -3.42 10.74 -7.40
C PRO A 60 -4.62 10.70 -8.35
N LEU A 61 -4.59 11.52 -9.41
CA LEU A 61 -5.66 11.57 -10.40
C LEU A 61 -5.73 10.27 -11.20
N ILE A 62 -4.60 9.80 -11.73
CA ILE A 62 -4.54 8.54 -12.50
C ILE A 62 -4.97 7.36 -11.64
N PHE A 63 -4.47 7.26 -10.41
CA PHE A 63 -4.86 6.22 -9.46
C PHE A 63 -6.38 6.26 -9.17
N THR A 64 -6.94 7.47 -9.02
CA THR A 64 -8.38 7.62 -8.80
C THR A 64 -9.20 7.12 -9.98
N LEU A 65 -8.85 7.52 -11.20
CA LEU A 65 -9.58 7.14 -12.40
C LEU A 65 -9.41 5.66 -12.75
N SER A 66 -8.21 5.11 -12.56
CA SER A 66 -7.88 3.74 -12.97
C SER A 66 -8.22 2.67 -11.93
N PHE A 67 -8.26 3.01 -10.64
CA PHE A 67 -8.48 2.03 -9.55
C PHE A 67 -9.68 2.38 -8.67
N ILE A 68 -9.73 3.59 -8.09
CA ILE A 68 -10.76 3.95 -7.11
C ILE A 68 -12.14 3.97 -7.76
N LEU A 69 -12.29 4.67 -8.88
CA LEU A 69 -13.56 4.82 -9.57
C LEU A 69 -14.11 3.45 -10.03
N PRO A 70 -13.35 2.58 -10.72
CA PRO A 70 -13.82 1.22 -11.02
C PRO A 70 -14.18 0.41 -9.78
N SER A 71 -13.41 0.51 -8.70
CA SER A 71 -13.73 -0.18 -7.43
C SER A 71 -15.07 0.29 -6.86
N ALA A 72 -15.36 1.59 -6.92
CA ALA A 72 -16.63 2.15 -6.47
C ALA A 72 -17.82 1.70 -7.35
N LEU A 73 -17.61 1.57 -8.67
CA LEU A 73 -18.63 1.07 -9.58
C LEU A 73 -18.97 -0.41 -9.32
N MET A 74 -17.97 -1.23 -8.95
CA MET A 74 -18.17 -2.65 -8.62
C MET A 74 -19.07 -2.89 -7.40
N ILE A 75 -19.05 -1.99 -6.42
CA ILE A 75 -19.81 -2.14 -5.17
C ILE A 75 -21.25 -1.61 -5.26
N LEU A 76 -21.63 -0.94 -6.36
CA LEU A 76 -22.99 -0.45 -6.53
C LEU A 76 -24.01 -1.59 -6.43
N PRO A 77 -25.17 -1.41 -5.80
CA PRO A 77 -26.20 -2.44 -5.74
C PRO A 77 -26.78 -2.74 -7.12
N ILE A 78 -27.30 -3.96 -7.31
CA ILE A 78 -28.04 -4.30 -8.54
C ILE A 78 -29.32 -3.47 -8.57
N SER A 79 -29.63 -2.91 -9.73
CA SER A 79 -30.84 -2.11 -9.96
C SER A 79 -31.33 -2.30 -11.40
N SER A 80 -32.43 -1.63 -11.77
CA SER A 80 -32.90 -1.61 -13.16
C SER A 80 -31.87 -1.02 -14.14
N THR A 81 -30.99 -0.14 -13.66
CA THR A 81 -29.89 0.44 -14.45
C THR A 81 -28.59 -0.34 -14.30
N ILE A 82 -28.28 -0.81 -13.08
CA ILE A 82 -27.07 -1.57 -12.78
C ILE A 82 -27.40 -3.07 -12.86
N THR A 83 -27.40 -3.59 -14.08
CA THR A 83 -27.64 -5.02 -14.35
C THR A 83 -26.44 -5.88 -13.94
N THR A 84 -26.66 -7.20 -13.84
CA THR A 84 -25.58 -8.16 -13.56
C THR A 84 -24.48 -8.12 -14.62
N ASP A 85 -24.83 -7.98 -15.89
CA ASP A 85 -23.87 -7.88 -17.00
C ASP A 85 -23.01 -6.62 -16.88
N LEU A 86 -23.63 -5.49 -16.51
CA LEU A 86 -22.90 -4.24 -16.30
C LEU A 86 -21.93 -4.36 -15.11
N LYS A 87 -22.30 -5.08 -14.04
CA LYS A 87 -21.37 -5.38 -12.94
C LYS A 87 -20.19 -6.23 -13.39
N GLN A 88 -20.42 -7.25 -14.21
CA GLN A 88 -19.35 -8.07 -14.77
C GLN A 88 -18.39 -7.23 -15.62
N LEU A 89 -18.92 -6.27 -16.39
CA LEU A 89 -18.10 -5.31 -17.13
C LEU A 89 -17.26 -4.42 -16.20
N PHE A 90 -17.82 -3.91 -15.10
CA PHE A 90 -17.06 -3.14 -14.12
C PHE A 90 -15.94 -3.97 -13.48
N ILE A 91 -16.22 -5.24 -13.14
CA ILE A 91 -15.22 -6.17 -12.64
C ILE A 91 -14.11 -6.38 -13.68
N ALA A 92 -14.47 -6.61 -14.95
CA ALA A 92 -13.52 -6.81 -16.03
C ALA A 92 -12.65 -5.57 -16.27
N LEU A 93 -13.24 -4.37 -16.23
CA LEU A 93 -12.53 -3.10 -16.35
C LEU A 93 -11.58 -2.87 -15.17
N TRP A 94 -11.93 -3.33 -13.96
CA TRP A 94 -11.07 -3.20 -12.79
C TRP A 94 -9.84 -4.12 -12.87
N GLN A 95 -9.93 -5.31 -13.46
CA GLN A 95 -8.85 -6.32 -13.45
C GLN A 95 -7.46 -5.77 -13.86
N PRO A 96 -7.29 -5.10 -15.02
CA PRO A 96 -5.98 -4.62 -15.47
C PRO A 96 -5.60 -3.22 -14.94
N PHE A 97 -6.19 -2.74 -13.82
CA PHE A 97 -5.89 -1.41 -13.28
C PHE A 97 -4.38 -1.07 -13.15
N PRO A 98 -3.46 -2.00 -12.80
CA PRO A 98 -2.04 -1.66 -12.68
C PRO A 98 -1.41 -1.29 -14.03
N ALA A 99 -1.91 -1.89 -15.12
CA ALA A 99 -1.49 -1.57 -16.47
C ALA A 99 -1.96 -0.17 -16.86
N TYR A 100 -3.22 0.17 -16.59
CA TYR A 100 -3.76 1.52 -16.86
C TYR A 100 -2.96 2.60 -16.15
N ILE A 101 -2.69 2.42 -14.85
CA ILE A 101 -1.89 3.37 -14.07
C ILE A 101 -0.52 3.58 -14.69
N SER A 102 0.18 2.49 -15.01
CA SER A 102 1.56 2.55 -15.50
C SER A 102 1.65 3.12 -16.92
N ILE A 103 0.73 2.75 -17.80
CA ILE A 103 0.64 3.27 -19.18
C ILE A 103 0.32 4.77 -19.14
N LEU A 104 -0.70 5.17 -18.38
CA LEU A 104 -1.12 6.57 -18.29
C LEU A 104 -0.05 7.44 -17.63
N LEU A 105 0.62 6.96 -16.57
CA LEU A 105 1.72 7.70 -15.96
C LEU A 105 2.91 7.86 -16.90
N THR A 106 3.26 6.80 -17.63
CA THR A 106 4.33 6.85 -18.62
C THR A 106 3.98 7.87 -19.71
N LEU A 107 2.77 7.78 -20.27
CA LEU A 107 2.30 8.71 -21.29
C LEU A 107 2.25 10.16 -20.78
N PHE A 108 1.74 10.40 -19.58
CA PHE A 108 1.71 11.74 -18.99
C PHE A 108 3.13 12.26 -18.72
N HIS A 109 4.03 11.42 -18.22
CA HIS A 109 5.40 11.82 -17.98
C HIS A 109 6.11 12.18 -19.29
N THR A 110 6.00 11.36 -20.34
CA THR A 110 6.66 11.63 -21.63
C THR A 110 6.11 12.88 -22.30
N LEU A 111 4.79 13.10 -22.27
CA LEU A 111 4.16 14.25 -22.93
C LEU A 111 4.31 15.56 -22.14
N PHE A 112 4.26 15.51 -20.80
CA PHE A 112 4.15 16.73 -19.97
C PHE A 112 5.38 17.06 -19.14
N SER A 113 6.37 16.17 -19.00
CA SER A 113 7.62 16.46 -18.28
C SER A 113 8.38 17.69 -18.82
N PRO A 114 8.43 17.94 -20.15
CA PRO A 114 9.07 19.16 -20.69
C PRO A 114 8.40 20.44 -20.22
N PHE A 115 7.09 20.42 -19.99
CA PHE A 115 6.30 21.60 -19.60
C PHE A 115 6.23 21.82 -18.09
N ILE A 116 6.50 20.77 -17.30
CA ILE A 116 6.40 20.79 -15.82
C ILE A 116 7.77 21.04 -15.16
N SER A 117 8.85 21.13 -15.95
CA SER A 117 10.23 21.32 -15.47
C SER A 117 10.72 22.75 -15.63
N THR A 118 10.39 23.63 -14.68
CA THR A 118 11.23 24.79 -14.33
C THR A 118 11.10 25.07 -12.83
N SER A 119 12.13 24.75 -12.06
CA SER A 119 12.30 25.27 -10.71
C SER A 119 13.74 25.72 -10.58
N THR A 120 13.91 27.02 -10.68
CA THR A 120 15.14 27.77 -10.48
C THR A 120 15.77 27.44 -9.12
N THR A 121 16.93 26.77 -9.19
CA THR A 121 18.15 26.80 -8.37
C THR A 121 18.18 27.31 -6.90
N THR A 122 17.10 27.31 -6.12
CA THR A 122 17.16 27.72 -4.69
C THR A 122 16.44 26.82 -3.67
N GLN A 123 15.60 25.88 -4.09
CA GLN A 123 14.94 24.95 -3.15
C GLN A 123 15.74 23.66 -2.93
N LYS A 124 16.02 23.39 -1.64
CA LYS A 124 16.80 22.22 -1.18
C LYS A 124 16.22 20.85 -1.51
N ASN A 125 14.97 20.74 -2.00
CA ASN A 125 14.40 19.55 -2.66
C ASN A 125 12.99 19.91 -3.19
N PRO A 126 12.82 20.28 -4.47
CA PRO A 126 11.59 20.90 -4.98
C PRO A 126 10.34 19.98 -4.94
N ASN A 127 10.53 18.67 -4.73
CA ASN A 127 9.45 17.68 -4.82
C ASN A 127 8.94 17.16 -3.47
N LEU A 128 9.52 17.60 -2.34
CA LEU A 128 9.19 17.03 -1.02
C LEU A 128 7.72 17.26 -0.62
N SER A 129 7.17 18.43 -0.93
CA SER A 129 5.74 18.72 -0.67
C SER A 129 4.81 17.80 -1.45
N SER A 130 5.07 17.61 -2.75
CA SER A 130 4.29 16.68 -3.59
C SER A 130 4.44 15.23 -3.10
N LEU A 131 5.64 14.84 -2.65
CA LEU A 131 5.87 13.51 -2.10
C LEU A 131 5.10 13.29 -0.78
N ARG A 132 5.08 14.28 0.12
CA ARG A 132 4.24 14.26 1.34
C ARG A 132 2.77 14.11 1.01
N PHE A 133 2.28 14.79 -0.03
CA PHE A 133 0.91 14.64 -0.49
C PHE A 133 0.62 13.21 -0.96
N ILE A 134 1.53 12.59 -1.73
CA ILE A 134 1.39 11.19 -2.14
C ILE A 134 1.33 10.27 -0.92
N TYR A 135 2.22 10.44 0.05
CA TYR A 135 2.21 9.61 1.25
C TYR A 135 0.93 9.77 2.06
N ALA A 136 0.45 11.00 2.24
CA ALA A 136 -0.82 11.27 2.89
C ALA A 136 -1.99 10.63 2.12
N PHE A 137 -2.03 10.81 0.80
CA PHE A 137 -3.03 10.22 -0.08
C PHE A 137 -3.06 8.69 0.07
N THR A 138 -1.91 8.02 -0.03
CA THR A 138 -1.80 6.56 0.13
C THR A 138 -2.19 6.13 1.55
N PHE A 139 -1.76 6.86 2.58
CA PHE A 139 -2.12 6.57 3.98
C PHE A 139 -3.64 6.61 4.18
N PHE A 140 -4.33 7.64 3.70
CA PHE A 140 -5.80 7.73 3.80
C PHE A 140 -6.52 6.61 3.04
N HIS A 141 -5.96 6.14 1.91
CA HIS A 141 -6.50 4.99 1.17
C HIS A 141 -6.36 3.66 1.91
N THR A 142 -5.41 3.55 2.83
CA THR A 142 -5.32 2.39 3.74
C THR A 142 -6.17 2.58 4.99
N LEU A 143 -6.18 3.79 5.55
CA LEU A 143 -6.86 4.13 6.78
C LEU A 143 -8.38 4.02 6.66
N ILE A 144 -8.97 4.60 5.62
CA ILE A 144 -10.43 4.71 5.50
C ILE A 144 -11.08 3.33 5.40
N PRO A 145 -10.69 2.43 4.47
CA PRO A 145 -11.29 1.10 4.41
C PRO A 145 -11.08 0.30 5.69
N HIS A 146 -9.89 0.38 6.30
CA HIS A 146 -9.57 -0.31 7.54
C HIS A 146 -10.46 0.15 8.70
N LEU A 147 -10.63 1.47 8.89
CA LEU A 147 -11.51 2.03 9.91
C LEU A 147 -12.98 1.69 9.65
N VAL A 148 -13.43 1.72 8.39
CA VAL A 148 -14.80 1.32 8.03
C VAL A 148 -15.04 -0.15 8.40
N THR A 149 -14.14 -1.05 8.02
CA THR A 149 -14.24 -2.49 8.37
C THR A 149 -14.22 -2.70 9.87
N LEU A 150 -13.30 -2.06 10.60
CA LEU A 150 -13.24 -2.13 12.06
C LEU A 150 -14.52 -1.61 12.72
N THR A 151 -14.99 -0.43 12.30
CA THR A 151 -16.16 0.22 12.91
C THR A 151 -17.42 -0.59 12.68
N ILE A 152 -17.66 -1.02 11.44
CA ILE A 152 -18.83 -1.87 11.11
C ILE A 152 -18.77 -3.17 11.92
N SER A 153 -17.60 -3.80 11.98
CA SER A 153 -17.48 -5.07 12.69
C SER A 153 -17.64 -4.92 14.20
N LEU A 154 -16.99 -3.93 14.83
CA LEU A 154 -17.12 -3.66 16.27
C LEU A 154 -18.52 -3.21 16.67
N SER A 155 -19.26 -2.57 15.77
CA SER A 155 -20.64 -2.16 16.04
C SER A 155 -21.56 -3.35 16.34
N THR A 156 -21.24 -4.56 15.86
CA THR A 156 -21.97 -5.80 16.20
C THR A 156 -21.90 -6.14 17.69
N ILE A 157 -20.88 -5.66 18.40
CA ILE A 157 -20.66 -5.90 19.84
C ILE A 157 -21.04 -4.66 20.66
N LEU A 158 -20.55 -3.48 20.24
CA LEU A 158 -20.66 -2.25 21.01
C LEU A 158 -22.02 -1.54 20.85
N ALA A 159 -22.68 -1.73 19.70
CA ALA A 159 -23.95 -1.08 19.39
C ALA A 159 -24.86 -1.97 18.51
N PRO A 160 -25.15 -3.23 18.91
CA PRO A 160 -25.83 -4.21 18.06
C PRO A 160 -27.20 -3.77 17.56
N ALA A 161 -27.87 -2.86 18.27
CA ALA A 161 -29.19 -2.34 17.91
C ALA A 161 -29.21 -1.55 16.59
N ILE A 162 -28.06 -1.00 16.14
CA ILE A 162 -27.99 -0.24 14.87
C ILE A 162 -27.96 -1.15 13.64
N LEU A 163 -27.68 -2.44 13.83
CA LEU A 163 -27.57 -3.42 12.75
C LEU A 163 -28.75 -4.39 12.77
N SER A 164 -29.28 -4.71 11.59
CA SER A 164 -30.28 -5.76 11.41
C SER A 164 -29.74 -7.09 11.95
N PRO A 165 -30.55 -7.89 12.67
CA PRO A 165 -30.11 -9.15 13.29
C PRO A 165 -29.43 -10.12 12.31
N GLU A 166 -29.90 -10.15 11.06
CA GLU A 166 -29.39 -11.00 9.98
C GLU A 166 -27.91 -10.76 9.62
N TYR A 167 -27.40 -9.53 9.79
CA TYR A 167 -26.02 -9.20 9.45
C TYR A 167 -25.05 -9.30 10.63
N ARG A 168 -25.55 -9.38 11.87
CA ARG A 168 -24.70 -9.32 13.08
C ARG A 168 -23.68 -10.45 13.13
N THR A 169 -24.11 -11.67 12.79
CA THR A 169 -23.22 -12.85 12.78
C THR A 169 -22.16 -12.72 11.70
N ALA A 170 -22.56 -12.34 10.47
CA ALA A 170 -21.65 -12.24 9.33
C ALA A 170 -20.61 -11.11 9.50
N LEU A 171 -20.99 -10.01 10.17
CA LEU A 171 -20.12 -8.86 10.41
C LEU A 171 -19.34 -8.94 11.72
N HIS A 172 -19.55 -9.98 12.54
CA HIS A 172 -18.89 -10.11 13.84
C HIS A 172 -17.36 -10.16 13.70
N PRO A 173 -16.57 -9.52 14.59
CA PRO A 173 -15.11 -9.47 14.47
C PRO A 173 -14.43 -10.82 14.37
N SER A 174 -14.94 -11.84 15.06
CA SER A 174 -14.40 -13.20 14.97
C SER A 174 -14.56 -13.84 13.58
N ILE A 175 -15.54 -13.40 12.79
CA ILE A 175 -15.78 -13.89 11.43
C ILE A 175 -15.01 -13.05 10.42
N VAL A 176 -15.06 -11.72 10.55
CA VAL A 176 -14.39 -10.77 9.64
C VAL A 176 -12.87 -10.88 9.72
N PHE A 177 -12.31 -10.96 10.93
CA PHE A 177 -10.86 -10.99 11.15
C PHE A 177 -10.31 -12.38 11.51
N GLY A 178 -11.18 -13.36 11.74
CA GLY A 178 -10.75 -14.73 12.06
C GLY A 178 -10.01 -15.34 10.88
N ILE A 179 -8.84 -15.96 11.11
CA ILE A 179 -8.08 -16.64 10.06
C ILE A 179 -8.39 -18.14 10.12
N PRO A 180 -9.06 -18.72 9.11
CA PRO A 180 -9.28 -20.16 9.08
C PRO A 180 -7.94 -20.87 8.88
N THR A 181 -7.67 -21.87 9.70
CA THR A 181 -6.40 -22.61 9.65
C THR A 181 -6.63 -24.02 9.10
N PRO A 182 -5.76 -24.53 8.20
CA PRO A 182 -5.94 -25.84 7.58
C PRO A 182 -5.62 -27.02 8.51
N TRP A 183 -5.03 -26.76 9.68
CA TRP A 183 -4.63 -27.76 10.66
C TRP A 183 -5.66 -27.95 11.80
N THR A 184 -6.88 -27.45 11.67
CA THR A 184 -7.96 -27.78 12.61
C THR A 184 -8.45 -29.22 12.39
N SER A 185 -8.92 -29.86 13.46
CA SER A 185 -9.61 -31.15 13.37
C SER A 185 -11.07 -30.99 13.86
N PRO A 186 -12.07 -31.16 12.98
CA PRO A 186 -11.97 -31.48 11.56
C PRO A 186 -11.43 -30.32 10.69
N VAL A 187 -10.90 -30.65 9.51
CA VAL A 187 -10.45 -29.65 8.52
C VAL A 187 -11.65 -28.81 8.08
N ILE A 188 -11.51 -27.48 8.11
CA ILE A 188 -12.58 -26.56 7.71
C ILE A 188 -12.99 -26.84 6.26
N GLN A 189 -14.25 -27.21 6.07
CA GLN A 189 -14.89 -27.28 4.76
C GLN A 189 -15.62 -25.96 4.51
N VAL A 190 -15.53 -25.46 3.28
CA VAL A 190 -16.23 -24.22 2.87
C VAL A 190 -17.62 -24.59 2.35
N ASN A 191 -18.65 -23.88 2.82
CA ASN A 191 -20.03 -24.17 2.44
C ASN A 191 -20.43 -23.51 1.11
N SER A 192 -19.71 -22.46 0.72
CA SER A 192 -19.97 -21.69 -0.50
C SER A 192 -18.68 -21.16 -1.12
N VAL A 193 -18.76 -20.76 -2.39
CA VAL A 193 -17.67 -20.05 -3.09
C VAL A 193 -17.30 -18.76 -2.34
N ALA A 194 -18.29 -18.05 -1.80
CA ALA A 194 -18.06 -16.82 -1.03
C ALA A 194 -17.23 -17.09 0.24
N ASP A 195 -17.50 -18.19 0.95
CA ASP A 195 -16.72 -18.58 2.13
C ASP A 195 -15.28 -18.93 1.76
N GLY A 196 -15.10 -19.66 0.66
CA GLY A 196 -13.78 -19.99 0.13
C GLY A 196 -12.97 -18.75 -0.27
N VAL A 197 -13.58 -17.83 -1.02
CA VAL A 197 -12.95 -16.56 -1.41
C VAL A 197 -12.63 -15.71 -0.18
N HIS A 198 -13.52 -15.65 0.81
CA HIS A 198 -13.29 -14.88 2.02
C HIS A 198 -12.16 -15.48 2.88
N ALA A 199 -12.06 -16.80 2.99
CA ALA A 199 -10.95 -17.49 3.66
C ALA A 199 -9.62 -17.24 2.94
N PHE A 200 -9.63 -17.35 1.60
CA PHE A 200 -8.47 -17.10 0.76
C PHE A 200 -7.98 -15.66 0.87
N LEU A 201 -8.86 -14.66 0.73
CA LEU A 201 -8.50 -13.23 0.78
C LEU A 201 -7.93 -12.80 2.13
N ARG A 202 -8.34 -13.45 3.22
CA ARG A 202 -7.77 -13.21 4.57
C ARG A 202 -6.30 -13.62 4.64
N TRP A 203 -5.96 -14.79 4.11
CA TRP A 203 -4.56 -15.23 3.97
C TRP A 203 -3.79 -14.36 2.98
N ASP A 204 -4.42 -14.02 1.86
CA ASP A 204 -3.84 -13.17 0.82
C ASP A 204 -3.41 -11.81 1.40
N TYR A 205 -4.33 -11.16 2.13
CA TYR A 205 -4.09 -9.92 2.83
C TYR A 205 -3.03 -10.04 3.93
N LEU A 206 -3.11 -11.08 4.78
CA LEU A 206 -2.20 -11.27 5.90
C LEU A 206 -0.74 -11.43 5.43
N ILE A 207 -0.48 -12.38 4.52
CA ILE A 207 0.87 -12.67 4.06
C ILE A 207 1.43 -11.49 3.27
N GLY A 208 0.63 -10.94 2.35
CA GLY A 208 1.08 -9.82 1.51
C GLY A 208 1.39 -8.58 2.34
N SER A 209 0.54 -8.24 3.32
CA SER A 209 0.75 -7.07 4.17
C SER A 209 1.91 -7.22 5.15
N VAL A 210 2.14 -8.43 5.70
CA VAL A 210 3.35 -8.73 6.49
C VAL A 210 4.60 -8.54 5.64
N GLY A 211 4.60 -9.02 4.40
CA GLY A 211 5.70 -8.79 3.45
C GLY A 211 6.01 -7.30 3.26
N MET A 212 4.97 -6.47 3.06
CA MET A 212 5.10 -5.01 2.94
C MET A 212 5.65 -4.36 4.22
N VAL A 213 5.22 -4.80 5.40
CA VAL A 213 5.72 -4.26 6.68
C VAL A 213 7.19 -4.61 6.88
N VAL A 214 7.58 -5.87 6.66
CA VAL A 214 8.99 -6.32 6.78
C VAL A 214 9.88 -5.54 5.82
N TRP A 215 9.42 -5.34 4.59
CA TRP A 215 10.09 -4.53 3.58
C TRP A 215 10.29 -3.09 4.03
N ALA A 216 9.21 -2.40 4.40
CA ALA A 216 9.25 -1.01 4.83
C ALA A 216 10.10 -0.82 6.09
N TRP A 217 10.04 -1.77 7.02
CA TRP A 217 10.89 -1.82 8.21
C TRP A 217 12.37 -1.87 7.84
N ARG A 218 12.76 -2.78 6.95
CA ARG A 218 14.14 -2.89 6.48
C ARG A 218 14.62 -1.60 5.80
N LEU A 219 13.79 -1.01 4.95
CA LEU A 219 14.11 0.26 4.31
C LEU A 219 14.31 1.40 5.32
N TYR A 220 13.42 1.50 6.31
CA TYR A 220 13.51 2.51 7.37
C TYR A 220 14.78 2.33 8.21
N THR A 221 15.04 1.12 8.70
CA THR A 221 16.23 0.83 9.52
C THR A 221 17.55 1.04 8.77
N ASN A 222 17.61 0.72 7.47
CA ASN A 222 18.78 1.00 6.64
C ASN A 222 19.02 2.51 6.48
N ALA A 223 17.95 3.29 6.29
CA ALA A 223 18.06 4.75 6.25
C ALA A 223 18.51 5.35 7.60
N VAL A 224 17.95 4.89 8.72
CA VAL A 224 18.39 5.31 10.07
C VAL A 224 19.88 5.01 10.25
N ARG A 225 20.31 3.78 9.97
CA ARG A 225 21.72 3.38 10.09
C ARG A 225 22.63 4.28 9.25
N LYS A 226 22.21 4.63 8.03
CA LYS A 226 22.98 5.51 7.14
C LYS A 226 23.09 6.93 7.68
N VAL A 227 21.97 7.54 8.09
CA VAL A 227 21.93 8.91 8.63
C VAL A 227 22.73 9.02 9.93
N SER A 228 22.66 8.00 10.78
CA SER A 228 23.40 7.90 12.04
C SER A 228 24.88 7.51 11.87
N GLY A 229 25.43 7.48 10.65
CA GLY A 229 26.85 7.22 10.42
C GLY A 229 27.28 5.77 10.70
N GLY A 230 26.38 4.81 10.52
CA GLY A 230 26.65 3.38 10.71
C GLY A 230 26.18 2.80 12.04
N HIS A 231 25.78 3.66 13.00
CA HIS A 231 25.24 3.23 14.29
C HIS A 231 23.95 2.43 14.12
N THR A 232 23.88 1.29 14.81
CA THR A 232 22.68 0.47 14.89
C THR A 232 21.72 1.03 15.92
N MET A 233 20.43 0.86 15.65
CA MET A 233 19.35 1.25 16.56
C MET A 233 19.53 0.60 17.93
N GLY A 234 19.45 1.39 19.00
CA GLY A 234 19.50 0.88 20.37
C GLY A 234 18.25 0.08 20.74
N TRP A 235 18.29 -0.65 21.85
CA TRP A 235 17.14 -1.45 22.32
C TRP A 235 15.86 -0.61 22.50
N CYS A 236 15.95 0.54 23.17
CA CYS A 236 14.80 1.41 23.41
C CYS A 236 14.19 1.96 22.11
N GLU A 237 15.03 2.32 21.15
CA GLU A 237 14.58 2.81 19.84
C GLU A 237 13.92 1.68 19.03
N TRP A 238 14.45 0.47 19.11
CA TRP A 238 13.87 -0.71 18.47
C TRP A 238 12.50 -1.03 19.06
N VAL A 239 12.36 -1.05 20.39
CA VAL A 239 11.08 -1.25 21.07
C VAL A 239 10.08 -0.16 20.71
N SER A 240 10.52 1.11 20.69
CA SER A 240 9.69 2.24 20.25
C SER A 240 9.19 2.06 18.82
N LEU A 241 10.04 1.60 17.91
CA LEU A 241 9.66 1.31 16.53
C LEU A 241 8.63 0.18 16.44
N VAL A 242 8.81 -0.91 17.22
CA VAL A 242 7.85 -2.02 17.27
C VAL A 242 6.48 -1.53 17.75
N VAL A 243 6.46 -0.78 18.85
CA VAL A 243 5.22 -0.22 19.42
C VAL A 243 4.54 0.71 18.41
N ARG A 244 5.31 1.59 17.76
CA ARG A 244 4.79 2.51 16.74
C ARG A 244 4.17 1.76 15.57
N VAL A 245 4.84 0.72 15.05
CA VAL A 245 4.33 -0.08 13.94
C VAL A 245 3.10 -0.88 14.34
N ALA A 246 3.07 -1.43 15.56
CA ALA A 246 1.89 -2.12 16.08
C ALA A 246 0.68 -1.18 16.21
N LEU A 247 0.86 0.00 16.82
CA LEU A 247 -0.20 1.00 16.97
C LEU A 247 -0.71 1.50 15.61
N LEU A 248 0.19 1.79 14.67
CA LEU A 248 -0.18 2.16 13.31
C LEU A 248 -0.90 1.02 12.59
N GLY A 249 -0.47 -0.23 12.81
CA GLY A 249 -1.10 -1.42 12.26
C GLY A 249 -2.55 -1.59 12.75
N VAL A 250 -2.80 -1.31 14.03
CA VAL A 250 -4.15 -1.33 14.61
C VAL A 250 -5.03 -0.23 14.01
N VAL A 251 -4.50 0.98 13.86
CA VAL A 251 -5.29 2.16 13.45
C VAL A 251 -5.50 2.25 11.94
N ALA A 252 -4.47 1.98 11.14
CA ALA A 252 -4.46 2.19 9.69
C ALA A 252 -4.26 0.90 8.89
N GLY A 253 -4.18 -0.25 9.56
CA GLY A 253 -3.82 -1.53 8.97
C GLY A 253 -2.31 -1.69 8.78
N PRO A 254 -1.82 -2.94 8.58
CA PRO A 254 -0.41 -3.23 8.37
C PRO A 254 0.21 -2.47 7.18
N VAL A 255 -0.51 -2.33 6.07
CA VAL A 255 -0.01 -1.58 4.90
C VAL A 255 0.07 -0.08 5.21
N GLY A 256 -0.85 0.49 5.98
CA GLY A 256 -0.77 1.88 6.44
C GLY A 256 0.47 2.13 7.32
N ALA A 257 0.81 1.19 8.21
CA ALA A 257 2.06 1.24 8.97
C ALA A 257 3.29 1.20 8.05
N ALA A 258 3.30 0.33 7.02
CA ALA A 258 4.35 0.27 6.02
C ALA A 258 4.52 1.61 5.27
N VAL A 259 3.42 2.27 4.88
CA VAL A 259 3.44 3.60 4.24
C VAL A 259 4.13 4.63 5.13
N VAL A 260 3.81 4.67 6.43
CA VAL A 260 4.42 5.62 7.37
C VAL A 260 5.92 5.36 7.57
N LEU A 261 6.36 4.10 7.55
CA LEU A 261 7.79 3.76 7.60
C LEU A 261 8.53 4.24 6.35
N VAL A 262 7.98 4.02 5.16
CA VAL A 262 8.58 4.50 3.91
C VAL A 262 8.56 6.02 3.83
N TRP A 263 7.47 6.66 4.28
CA TRP A 263 7.41 8.12 4.40
C TRP A 263 8.50 8.64 5.35
N GLY A 264 8.63 8.06 6.54
CA GLY A 264 9.67 8.43 7.50
C GLY A 264 11.08 8.26 6.93
N ARG A 265 11.33 7.19 6.16
CA ARG A 265 12.59 6.97 5.44
C ARG A 265 12.90 8.14 4.50
N ASP A 266 11.93 8.54 3.69
CA ASP A 266 12.13 9.58 2.68
C ASP A 266 12.27 10.97 3.29
N GLU A 267 11.55 11.26 4.37
CA GLU A 267 11.75 12.50 5.14
C GLU A 267 13.17 12.57 5.71
N MET A 268 13.70 11.47 6.25
CA MET A 268 15.08 11.46 6.77
C MET A 268 16.10 11.68 5.65
N VAL A 269 15.94 11.02 4.50
CA VAL A 269 16.92 11.07 3.40
C VAL A 269 16.82 12.37 2.59
N LEU A 270 15.62 12.91 2.38
CA LEU A 270 15.38 14.15 1.62
C LEU A 270 15.37 15.39 2.51
N GLY A 271 14.89 15.30 3.75
CA GLY A 271 14.88 16.41 4.70
C GLY A 271 16.24 16.63 5.38
N GLY A 272 17.00 15.55 5.64
CA GLY A 272 18.25 15.58 6.41
C GLY A 272 19.50 16.08 5.68
N GLY A 273 19.42 16.44 4.38
CA GLY A 273 20.56 16.96 3.60
C GLY A 273 21.06 18.35 4.01
N GLY A 274 20.66 18.87 5.19
CA GLY A 274 20.91 20.23 5.63
C GLY A 274 21.64 20.42 6.97
N GLU A 275 21.85 19.37 7.77
CA GLU A 275 22.38 19.49 9.16
C GLU A 275 23.70 18.77 9.42
N LYS A 276 24.64 18.84 8.47
CA LYS A 276 26.07 18.60 8.76
C LYS A 276 26.90 19.67 8.08
N GLY A 277 26.91 20.86 8.70
CA GLY A 277 27.60 22.03 8.18
C GLY A 277 27.35 23.28 9.01
N LYS A 278 27.53 23.18 10.33
CA LYS A 278 27.93 24.28 11.21
C LYS A 278 28.73 23.69 12.37
#